data_AF-A0A0S8EWH9-F1
#
_entry.id   AF-A0A0S8EWH9-F1
#
_cell.length_a   1.000
_cell.length_b   1.000
_cell.length_c   1.000
_cell.angle_alpha   90.00
_cell.angle_beta   90.00
_cell.angle_gamma   90.00
#
_symmetry.space_group_name_H-M   'P 1'
#
loop_
_entity.id
_entity.type
_entity.pdbx_description
1 polymer ?
#
loop_
_entity_poly.entity_id
_entity_poly.type
_entity_poly.pdbx_seq_one_letter_code
_entity_poly.pdbx_strand_id
1 'polypeptide(L)'
;MPWPGHGCRFMILADRLEGVAVNLVDKALLLGHVLAWRARWDRRDLDYLPAERISDKFMTGREAASLIPDGATVISSGMAGNSRCSAFYWAIRERYEAEGRPKGLTWISVGGQGGRGRAPGTVEEVGREGLVTRFISGHVETTKSMLALAEKGCLDLHVLPQGEMTELIEGQARGINCVRSRTGLDTFLDPRCGSGSAVFDRNGANLVHADADELVYELPAIDVALFCGAYADPQGNVYLTDVHYHRKSRIGERGARQRRACHGRGGRHDRGRSVLAESAGRNARRGGRESVQRADHHGAAVKTVEDVLPGW
;
A
#
# COMPACT_ATOMS: atom_id res chain seq x y z
N MET A 1 35.72 -15.74 -6.22
CA MET A 1 36.09 -14.31 -6.16
C MET A 1 35.20 -13.63 -5.13
N PRO A 2 35.74 -13.15 -4.00
CA PRO A 2 34.96 -12.39 -3.03
C PRO A 2 34.94 -10.91 -3.42
N TRP A 3 33.75 -10.30 -3.38
CA TRP A 3 33.56 -8.86 -3.59
C TRP A 3 34.07 -8.06 -2.38
N PRO A 4 34.95 -7.06 -2.57
CA PRO A 4 35.47 -6.27 -1.46
C PRO A 4 34.45 -5.21 -1.02
N GLY A 5 34.26 -5.11 0.29
CA GLY A 5 33.51 -4.04 0.91
C GLY A 5 34.23 -2.70 0.73
N HIS A 6 33.50 -1.73 0.18
CA HIS A 6 33.82 -0.32 0.33
C HIS A 6 32.56 0.42 0.77
N GLY A 7 32.69 1.10 1.91
CA GLY A 7 31.66 1.91 2.52
C GLY A 7 31.07 2.89 1.52
N CYS A 8 29.74 2.90 1.44
CA CYS A 8 28.98 4.00 0.88
C CYS A 8 29.31 5.26 1.68
N ARG A 9 30.28 6.04 1.21
CA ARG A 9 30.40 7.45 1.53
C ARG A 9 29.05 8.10 1.25
N PHE A 10 28.41 8.55 2.32
CA PHE A 10 27.37 9.59 2.31
C PHE A 10 27.94 10.82 1.60
N MET A 11 27.87 10.89 0.28
CA MET A 11 28.36 12.05 -0.47
C MET A 11 27.61 12.22 -1.78
N ILE A 12 26.27 12.29 -1.70
CA ILE A 12 25.43 12.88 -2.74
C ILE A 12 24.38 13.77 -2.05
N LEU A 13 24.87 14.78 -1.32
CA LEU A 13 24.09 15.98 -0.96
C LEU A 13 24.98 17.19 -0.59
N ALA A 14 26.29 17.12 -0.81
CA ALA A 14 27.21 18.22 -0.53
C ALA A 14 27.58 19.02 -1.79
N ASP A 15 27.48 18.41 -2.98
CA ASP A 15 28.09 18.93 -4.21
C ASP A 15 27.15 19.82 -5.05
N ARG A 16 26.01 20.23 -4.50
CA ARG A 16 25.04 21.10 -5.21
C ARG A 16 24.48 22.24 -4.36
N LEU A 17 25.23 22.63 -3.32
CA LEU A 17 24.94 23.78 -2.46
C LEU A 17 26.03 24.87 -2.59
N GLU A 18 26.70 24.96 -3.74
CA GLU A 18 27.63 26.06 -4.06
C GLU A 18 26.87 27.34 -4.45
N GLY A 19 26.04 27.86 -3.54
CA GLY A 19 25.31 29.10 -3.78
C GLY A 19 24.40 29.57 -2.64
N VAL A 20 24.20 28.76 -1.60
CA VAL A 20 23.52 29.18 -0.38
C VAL A 20 24.44 28.86 0.78
N ALA A 21 25.04 29.89 1.39
CA ALA A 21 25.85 29.73 2.58
C ALA A 21 24.95 29.28 3.75
N VAL A 22 24.72 27.98 3.87
CA VAL A 22 23.99 27.39 5.00
C VAL A 22 24.84 27.61 6.25
N ASN A 23 24.35 28.43 7.18
CA ASN A 23 25.07 28.80 8.40
C ASN A 23 25.35 27.53 9.24
N LEU A 24 26.43 27.52 10.02
CA LEU A 24 26.75 26.45 10.98
C LEU A 24 25.56 26.12 11.90
N VAL A 25 24.75 27.13 12.25
CA VAL A 25 23.52 26.97 13.01
C VAL A 25 22.49 26.13 12.24
N ASP A 26 22.26 26.43 10.96
CA ASP A 26 21.30 25.68 10.13
C ASP A 26 21.77 24.24 9.92
N LYS A 27 23.09 24.01 9.79
CA LYS A 27 23.65 22.66 9.71
C LYS A 27 23.44 21.88 11.02
N ALA A 28 23.64 22.53 12.18
CA ALA A 28 23.41 21.92 13.48
C ALA A 28 21.93 21.63 13.73
N LEU A 29 21.03 22.54 13.34
CA LEU A 29 19.59 22.35 13.42
C LEU A 29 19.11 21.22 12.49
N LEU A 30 19.63 21.17 11.26
CA LEU A 30 19.33 20.09 10.32
C LEU A 30 19.81 18.74 10.86
N LEU A 31 21.03 18.69 11.39
CA LEU A 31 21.57 17.47 12.01
C LEU A 31 20.72 17.04 13.21
N GLY A 32 20.37 17.98 14.09
CA GLY A 32 19.46 17.73 15.21
C GLY A 32 18.10 17.20 14.75
N HIS A 33 17.55 17.76 13.67
CA HIS A 33 16.30 17.29 13.06
C HIS A 33 16.43 15.86 12.52
N VAL A 34 17.51 15.56 11.79
CA VAL A 34 17.79 14.21 11.24
C VAL A 34 17.96 13.21 12.37
N LEU A 35 18.68 13.55 13.43
CA LEU A 35 18.88 12.70 14.61
C LEU A 35 17.56 12.45 15.34
N ALA A 36 16.76 13.49 15.58
CA ALA A 36 15.45 13.37 16.22
C ALA A 36 14.45 12.58 15.35
N TRP A 37 14.53 12.71 14.04
CA TRP A 37 13.76 11.89 13.10
C TRP A 37 14.21 10.44 13.14
N ARG A 38 15.53 10.18 13.11
CA ARG A 38 16.12 8.85 13.20
C ARG A 38 15.83 8.14 14.52
N ALA A 39 15.80 8.87 15.62
CA ALA A 39 15.44 8.34 16.94
C ALA A 39 13.96 7.96 17.06
N ARG A 40 13.08 8.63 16.30
CA ARG A 40 11.63 8.35 16.27
C ARG A 40 11.20 7.45 15.12
N TRP A 41 12.16 6.95 14.37
CA TRP A 41 11.97 6.24 13.11
C TRP A 41 11.22 4.92 13.26
N ASP A 42 11.36 4.28 14.42
CA ASP A 42 10.70 3.02 14.76
C ASP A 42 9.50 3.21 15.70
N ARG A 43 9.20 4.47 16.08
CA ARG A 43 8.08 4.76 16.98
C ARG A 43 6.77 4.65 16.22
N ARG A 44 5.96 3.69 16.63
CA ARG A 44 4.62 3.41 16.10
C ARG A 44 3.63 3.22 17.24
N ASP A 45 2.47 3.83 17.12
CA ASP A 45 1.34 3.64 18.03
C ASP A 45 0.20 2.98 17.23
N LEU A 46 0.08 1.67 17.38
CA LEU A 46 -0.93 0.85 16.69
C LEU A 46 -2.23 0.77 17.48
N ASP A 47 -2.21 1.20 18.73
CA ASP A 47 -3.32 1.21 19.67
C ASP A 47 -3.97 2.61 19.77
N TYR A 48 -3.51 3.54 18.91
CA TYR A 48 -4.03 4.88 18.84
C TYR A 48 -5.52 4.89 18.50
N LEU A 49 -6.29 5.52 19.38
CA LEU A 49 -7.66 5.96 19.15
C LEU A 49 -7.76 7.46 19.48
N PRO A 50 -8.58 8.22 18.73
CA PRO A 50 -8.86 9.60 19.11
C PRO A 50 -9.51 9.64 20.51
N ALA A 51 -9.11 10.62 21.32
CA ALA A 51 -9.44 10.70 22.76
C ALA A 51 -10.95 10.79 23.03
N GLU A 52 -11.70 11.40 22.11
CA GLU A 52 -13.15 11.30 22.07
C GLU A 52 -13.50 10.23 21.03
N ARG A 53 -14.34 9.26 21.40
CA ARG A 53 -14.80 8.23 20.46
C ARG A 53 -15.79 8.86 19.48
N ILE A 54 -15.24 9.50 18.46
CA ILE A 54 -15.97 10.29 17.45
C ILE A 54 -17.03 9.44 16.72
N SER A 55 -16.77 8.15 16.51
CA SER A 55 -17.69 7.19 15.87
C SER A 55 -17.20 5.75 16.03
N ASP A 56 -18.12 4.77 16.03
CA ASP A 56 -17.81 3.32 16.06
C ASP A 56 -17.05 2.84 14.81
N LYS A 57 -16.99 3.66 13.75
CA LYS A 57 -16.25 3.37 12.52
C LYS A 57 -14.74 3.48 12.69
N PHE A 58 -14.27 4.22 13.70
CA PHE A 58 -12.86 4.39 14.02
C PHE A 58 -12.39 3.26 14.95
N MET A 59 -11.23 2.72 14.62
CA MET A 59 -10.62 1.58 15.29
C MET A 59 -9.10 1.72 15.29
N THR A 60 -8.45 0.94 16.14
CA THR A 60 -6.99 0.81 16.20
C THR A 60 -6.44 0.11 14.96
N GLY A 61 -5.14 0.24 14.72
CA GLY A 61 -4.45 -0.53 13.69
C GLY A 61 -4.56 -2.04 13.92
N ARG A 62 -4.51 -2.46 15.19
CA ARG A 62 -4.67 -3.88 15.58
C ARG A 62 -6.05 -4.42 15.27
N GLU A 63 -7.11 -3.69 15.63
CA GLU A 63 -8.49 -4.05 15.29
C GLU A 63 -8.67 -4.11 13.78
N ALA A 64 -8.09 -3.19 13.03
CA ALA A 64 -8.16 -3.22 11.57
C ALA A 64 -7.45 -4.42 10.95
N ALA A 65 -6.26 -4.79 11.47
CA ALA A 65 -5.56 -6.01 11.07
C ALA A 65 -6.37 -7.27 11.40
N SER A 66 -7.21 -7.23 12.45
CA SER A 66 -8.08 -8.34 12.84
C SER A 66 -9.15 -8.68 11.78
N LEU A 67 -9.56 -7.67 10.99
CA LEU A 67 -10.61 -7.80 9.96
C LEU A 67 -10.15 -8.47 8.67
N ILE A 68 -8.84 -8.64 8.47
CA ILE A 68 -8.28 -9.25 7.26
C ILE A 68 -8.36 -10.77 7.41
N PRO A 69 -9.14 -11.48 6.56
CA PRO A 69 -9.21 -12.93 6.60
C PRO A 69 -7.97 -13.58 5.99
N ASP A 70 -7.71 -14.84 6.35
CA ASP A 70 -6.72 -15.66 5.65
C ASP A 70 -7.10 -15.79 4.17
N GLY A 71 -6.09 -15.85 3.30
CA GLY A 71 -6.31 -16.00 1.85
C GLY A 71 -6.83 -14.74 1.14
N ALA A 72 -6.97 -13.61 1.85
CA ALA A 72 -7.50 -12.39 1.25
C ALA A 72 -6.60 -11.81 0.15
N THR A 73 -7.23 -11.26 -0.88
CA THR A 73 -6.58 -10.36 -1.85
C THR A 73 -6.61 -8.93 -1.31
N VAL A 74 -5.45 -8.45 -0.89
CA VAL A 74 -5.27 -7.12 -0.28
C VAL A 74 -4.61 -6.20 -1.29
N ILE A 75 -5.20 -5.03 -1.54
CA ILE A 75 -4.55 -3.94 -2.27
C ILE A 75 -4.13 -2.84 -1.29
N SER A 76 -2.93 -2.29 -1.48
CA SER A 76 -2.48 -1.12 -0.73
C SER A 76 -2.14 0.07 -1.62
N SER A 77 -2.50 1.27 -1.17
CA SER A 77 -2.12 2.52 -1.83
C SER A 77 -0.70 2.95 -1.44
N GLY A 78 0.02 3.56 -2.38
CA GLY A 78 1.30 4.21 -2.11
C GLY A 78 2.21 4.23 -3.33
N MET A 79 3.21 5.10 -3.30
CA MET A 79 4.30 5.08 -4.28
C MET A 79 5.55 5.76 -3.70
N ALA A 80 6.66 5.03 -3.74
CA ALA A 80 7.89 5.37 -3.04
C ALA A 80 7.60 5.69 -1.56
N GLY A 81 7.97 6.88 -1.08
CA GLY A 81 7.72 7.31 0.30
C GLY A 81 6.32 7.90 0.55
N ASN A 82 5.49 8.08 -0.48
CA ASN A 82 4.22 8.81 -0.40
C ASN A 82 3.04 7.88 -0.10
N SER A 83 2.09 8.38 0.69
CA SER A 83 0.83 7.72 1.05
C SER A 83 1.03 6.28 1.56
N ARG A 84 2.08 6.05 2.36
CA ARG A 84 2.40 4.75 2.93
C ARG A 84 1.38 4.36 4.00
N CYS A 85 0.82 3.17 3.87
CA CYS A 85 -0.13 2.56 4.82
C CYS A 85 0.61 1.92 6.01
N SER A 86 1.51 2.67 6.65
CA SER A 86 2.49 2.15 7.59
C SER A 86 1.84 1.48 8.80
N ALA A 87 0.78 2.07 9.36
CA ALA A 87 0.09 1.51 10.52
C ALA A 87 -0.50 0.13 10.20
N PHE A 88 -1.08 -0.03 9.01
CA PHE A 88 -1.59 -1.34 8.56
C PHE A 88 -0.47 -2.36 8.41
N TYR A 89 0.64 -1.99 7.75
CA TYR A 89 1.73 -2.92 7.51
C TYR A 89 2.32 -3.45 8.80
N TRP A 90 2.53 -2.57 9.79
CA TRP A 90 3.01 -2.97 11.11
C TRP A 90 1.98 -3.80 11.88
N ALA A 91 0.70 -3.42 11.87
CA ALA A 91 -0.33 -4.15 12.60
C ALA A 91 -0.55 -5.56 12.03
N ILE A 92 -0.56 -5.71 10.71
CA ILE A 92 -0.67 -7.01 10.04
C ILE A 92 0.53 -7.89 10.37
N ARG A 93 1.74 -7.32 10.31
CA ARG A 93 2.97 -8.02 10.66
C ARG A 93 2.97 -8.50 12.12
N GLU A 94 2.67 -7.61 13.06
CA GLU A 94 2.66 -7.95 14.49
C GLU A 94 1.61 -9.01 14.81
N ARG A 95 0.41 -8.91 14.22
CA ARG A 95 -0.62 -9.94 14.37
C ARG A 95 -0.15 -11.29 13.82
N TYR A 96 0.45 -11.29 12.62
CA TYR A 96 0.98 -12.53 12.03
C TYR A 96 2.08 -13.16 12.88
N GLU A 97 3.01 -12.35 13.39
CA GLU A 97 4.10 -12.84 14.24
C GLU A 97 3.58 -13.39 15.59
N ALA A 98 2.49 -12.83 16.13
CA ALA A 98 1.89 -13.28 17.39
C ALA A 98 0.94 -14.48 17.24
N GLU A 99 0.10 -14.50 16.20
CA GLU A 99 -1.03 -15.43 16.05
C GLU A 99 -0.86 -16.42 14.89
N GLY A 100 0.12 -16.19 14.00
CA GLY A 100 0.24 -16.91 12.73
C GLY A 100 -0.85 -16.57 11.72
N ARG A 101 -1.60 -15.47 11.93
CA ARG A 101 -2.70 -15.01 11.09
C ARG A 101 -2.68 -13.48 10.92
N PRO A 102 -3.13 -12.91 9.79
CA PRO A 102 -3.63 -13.62 8.60
C PRO A 102 -2.50 -14.33 7.84
N LYS A 103 -2.82 -15.39 7.10
CA LYS A 103 -1.85 -16.12 6.26
C LYS A 103 -2.35 -16.33 4.83
N GLY A 104 -1.44 -16.56 3.90
CA GLY A 104 -1.77 -16.88 2.51
C GLY A 104 -2.31 -15.70 1.71
N LEU A 105 -1.92 -14.47 2.05
CA LEU A 105 -2.44 -13.28 1.38
C LEU A 105 -1.92 -13.17 -0.06
N THR A 106 -2.79 -12.70 -0.95
CA THR A 106 -2.40 -12.14 -2.24
C THR A 106 -2.30 -10.63 -2.08
N TRP A 107 -1.13 -10.06 -2.36
CA TRP A 107 -0.88 -8.64 -2.15
C TRP A 107 -0.68 -7.91 -3.48
N ILE A 108 -1.51 -6.90 -3.73
CA ILE A 108 -1.48 -6.07 -4.93
C ILE A 108 -0.89 -4.70 -4.61
N SER A 109 0.17 -4.32 -5.33
CA SER A 109 0.86 -3.04 -5.20
C SER A 109 1.09 -2.40 -6.56
N VAL A 110 0.24 -1.47 -6.98
CA VAL A 110 0.40 -0.84 -8.30
C VAL A 110 1.70 -0.01 -8.37
N GLY A 111 2.01 0.76 -7.32
CA GLY A 111 3.25 1.53 -7.22
C GLY A 111 4.41 0.74 -6.64
N GLY A 112 5.65 1.21 -6.82
CA GLY A 112 6.78 0.71 -6.05
C GLY A 112 6.67 1.18 -4.60
N GLN A 113 6.22 0.31 -3.69
CA GLN A 113 5.92 0.65 -2.30
C GLN A 113 6.98 0.18 -1.29
N GLY A 114 8.08 -0.41 -1.76
CA GLY A 114 9.15 -0.88 -0.89
C GLY A 114 10.15 0.19 -0.47
N GLY A 115 10.86 -0.08 0.62
CA GLY A 115 11.89 0.77 1.19
C GLY A 115 13.32 0.34 0.88
N ARG A 116 13.50 -0.60 -0.07
CA ARG A 116 14.80 -1.24 -0.40
C ARG A 116 15.49 -1.89 0.80
N GLY A 117 14.73 -2.38 1.77
CA GLY A 117 15.21 -2.91 3.04
C GLY A 117 15.77 -1.85 3.99
N ARG A 118 15.59 -0.55 3.69
CA ARG A 118 16.17 0.56 4.47
C ARG A 118 15.12 1.36 5.22
N ALA A 119 13.92 1.52 4.64
CA ALA A 119 12.84 2.30 5.23
C ALA A 119 11.75 1.36 5.83
N PRO A 120 11.42 1.50 7.12
CA PRO A 120 10.33 0.78 7.77
C PRO A 120 8.98 1.41 7.40
N GLY A 121 7.91 0.70 7.76
CA GLY A 121 6.56 1.12 7.43
C GLY A 121 6.31 1.13 5.92
N THR A 122 7.00 0.25 5.21
CA THR A 122 6.81 0.02 3.78
C THR A 122 6.15 -1.35 3.58
N VAL A 123 5.79 -1.68 2.34
CA VAL A 123 5.20 -3.00 2.06
C VAL A 123 6.15 -4.15 2.42
N GLU A 124 7.43 -3.86 2.70
CA GLU A 124 8.39 -4.88 3.10
C GLU A 124 8.08 -5.52 4.46
N GLU A 125 7.33 -4.83 5.32
CA GLU A 125 6.92 -5.34 6.63
C GLU A 125 6.02 -6.57 6.53
N VAL A 126 5.19 -6.64 5.49
CA VAL A 126 4.33 -7.81 5.21
C VAL A 126 5.03 -8.88 4.37
N GLY A 127 6.28 -8.66 3.96
CA GLY A 127 7.13 -9.66 3.31
C GLY A 127 7.64 -10.69 4.31
N ARG A 128 6.72 -11.48 4.86
CA ARG A 128 6.99 -12.61 5.75
C ARG A 128 6.55 -13.90 5.08
N GLU A 129 7.35 -14.95 5.25
CA GLU A 129 7.01 -16.28 4.74
C GLU A 129 5.70 -16.76 5.36
N GLY A 130 4.78 -17.25 4.51
CA GLY A 130 3.43 -17.68 4.89
C GLY A 130 2.40 -16.55 5.06
N LEU A 131 2.83 -15.31 5.34
CA LEU A 131 1.91 -14.16 5.41
C LEU A 131 1.43 -13.77 4.01
N VAL A 132 2.37 -13.48 3.10
CA VAL A 132 2.09 -13.21 1.69
C VAL A 132 2.60 -14.37 0.85
N THR A 133 1.71 -15.01 0.09
CA THR A 133 2.04 -16.13 -0.81
C THR A 133 2.05 -15.72 -2.27
N ARG A 134 1.47 -14.56 -2.60
CA ARG A 134 1.49 -13.98 -3.94
C ARG A 134 1.63 -12.46 -3.88
N PHE A 135 2.56 -11.90 -4.64
CA PHE A 135 2.76 -10.45 -4.79
C PHE A 135 2.59 -10.06 -6.26
N ILE A 136 1.67 -9.14 -6.54
CA ILE A 136 1.39 -8.63 -7.87
C ILE A 136 1.69 -7.14 -7.87
N SER A 137 2.66 -6.70 -8.66
CA SER A 137 3.11 -5.30 -8.62
C SER A 137 3.50 -4.76 -9.98
N GLY A 138 3.30 -3.46 -10.19
CA GLY A 138 3.85 -2.80 -11.38
C GLY A 138 5.32 -2.38 -11.24
N HIS A 139 5.89 -2.51 -10.05
CA HIS A 139 7.29 -2.20 -9.78
C HIS A 139 7.81 -2.98 -8.56
N VAL A 140 8.79 -3.86 -8.77
CA VAL A 140 9.27 -4.81 -7.75
C VAL A 140 10.67 -4.50 -7.20
N GLU A 141 11.46 -3.63 -7.84
CA GLU A 141 12.87 -3.38 -7.44
C GLU A 141 13.00 -2.96 -5.97
N THR A 142 12.04 -2.19 -5.48
CA THR A 142 12.07 -1.62 -4.13
C THR A 142 11.65 -2.58 -3.02
N THR A 143 11.07 -3.74 -3.34
CA THR A 143 10.50 -4.69 -2.36
C THR A 143 11.44 -5.88 -2.13
N LYS A 144 12.55 -5.66 -1.40
CA LYS A 144 13.61 -6.68 -1.24
C LYS A 144 13.13 -7.89 -0.44
N SER A 145 12.27 -7.70 0.55
CA SER A 145 11.70 -8.84 1.29
C SER A 145 10.84 -9.75 0.41
N MET A 146 10.03 -9.19 -0.49
CA MET A 146 9.22 -9.96 -1.44
C MET A 146 10.09 -10.70 -2.46
N LEU A 147 11.10 -10.01 -3.01
CA LEU A 147 12.06 -10.62 -3.94
C LEU A 147 12.81 -11.80 -3.29
N ALA A 148 13.26 -11.65 -2.04
CA ALA A 148 13.93 -12.72 -1.30
C ALA A 148 13.02 -13.92 -1.02
N LEU A 149 11.72 -13.69 -0.78
CA LEU A 149 10.74 -14.78 -0.62
C LEU A 149 10.46 -15.49 -1.96
N ALA A 150 10.40 -14.75 -3.06
CA ALA A 150 10.23 -15.31 -4.39
C ALA A 150 11.44 -16.20 -4.77
N GLU A 151 12.66 -15.72 -4.54
CA GLU A 151 13.89 -16.48 -4.80
C GLU A 151 13.96 -17.79 -4.00
N LYS A 152 13.41 -17.81 -2.79
CA LYS A 152 13.30 -19.02 -1.96
C LYS A 152 12.18 -19.99 -2.37
N GLY A 153 11.33 -19.62 -3.32
CA GLY A 153 10.14 -20.40 -3.66
C GLY A 153 9.02 -20.31 -2.62
N CYS A 154 9.01 -19.29 -1.78
CA CYS A 154 7.98 -19.09 -0.75
C CYS A 154 6.83 -18.21 -1.25
N LEU A 155 7.02 -17.44 -2.32
CA LEU A 155 6.10 -16.41 -2.82
C LEU A 155 6.02 -16.41 -4.35
N ASP A 156 4.81 -16.37 -4.90
CA ASP A 156 4.59 -16.15 -6.34
C ASP A 156 4.69 -14.64 -6.63
N LEU A 157 5.52 -14.23 -7.58
CA LEU A 157 5.80 -12.86 -7.94
C LEU A 157 5.37 -12.57 -9.39
N HIS A 158 4.42 -11.66 -9.54
CA HIS A 158 3.95 -11.19 -10.84
C HIS A 158 4.23 -9.70 -11.03
N VAL A 159 4.60 -9.35 -12.27
CA VAL A 159 4.73 -7.97 -12.73
C VAL A 159 3.74 -7.67 -13.84
N LEU A 160 3.04 -6.54 -13.74
CA LEU A 160 2.06 -6.09 -14.73
C LEU A 160 2.25 -4.60 -15.02
N PRO A 161 1.88 -4.09 -16.21
CA PRO A 161 1.95 -2.65 -16.45
C PRO A 161 1.07 -1.86 -15.49
N GLN A 162 1.61 -0.78 -14.90
CA GLN A 162 0.90 0.02 -13.90
C GLN A 162 -0.42 0.63 -14.41
N GLY A 163 -0.47 1.00 -15.69
CA GLY A 163 -1.68 1.52 -16.34
C GLY A 163 -2.79 0.48 -16.37
N GLU A 164 -2.48 -0.71 -16.90
CA GLU A 164 -3.43 -1.83 -17.03
C GLU A 164 -3.92 -2.30 -15.65
N MET A 165 -3.03 -2.37 -14.64
CA MET A 165 -3.45 -2.67 -13.26
C MET A 165 -4.46 -1.63 -12.76
N THR A 166 -4.22 -0.35 -13.02
CA THR A 166 -5.08 0.74 -12.55
C THR A 166 -6.47 0.66 -13.20
N GLU A 167 -6.52 0.43 -14.52
CA GLU A 167 -7.77 0.22 -15.25
C GLU A 167 -8.50 -1.04 -14.79
N LEU A 168 -7.79 -2.14 -14.49
CA LEU A 168 -8.40 -3.36 -13.95
C LEU A 168 -9.01 -3.13 -12.56
N ILE A 169 -8.31 -2.42 -11.67
CA ILE A 169 -8.81 -2.14 -10.32
C ILE A 169 -10.06 -1.25 -10.40
N GLU A 170 -10.07 -0.23 -11.26
CA GLU A 170 -11.26 0.60 -11.50
C GLU A 170 -12.37 -0.20 -12.19
N GLY A 171 -12.00 -1.07 -13.14
CA GLY A 171 -12.88 -1.98 -13.86
C GLY A 171 -13.63 -2.94 -12.93
N GLN A 172 -12.96 -3.48 -11.90
CA GLN A 172 -13.61 -4.35 -10.90
C GLN A 172 -14.77 -3.62 -10.20
N ALA A 173 -14.68 -2.30 -10.03
CA ALA A 173 -15.77 -1.48 -9.48
C ALA A 173 -17.03 -1.45 -10.38
N ARG A 174 -16.86 -1.79 -11.66
CA ARG A 174 -17.89 -1.80 -12.70
C ARG A 174 -18.25 -3.21 -13.16
N GLY A 175 -17.67 -4.25 -12.53
CA GLY A 175 -17.83 -5.65 -12.93
C GLY A 175 -17.00 -6.07 -14.14
N ILE A 176 -16.01 -5.26 -14.53
CA ILE A 176 -15.05 -5.58 -15.60
C ILE A 176 -13.84 -6.25 -14.96
N ASN A 177 -13.54 -7.48 -15.40
CA ASN A 177 -12.49 -8.31 -14.78
C ASN A 177 -11.25 -8.48 -15.68
N CYS A 178 -11.31 -8.01 -16.92
CA CYS A 178 -10.21 -8.07 -17.88
C CYS A 178 -10.03 -6.73 -18.60
N VAL A 179 -8.79 -6.41 -18.98
CA VAL A 179 -8.46 -5.25 -19.81
C VAL A 179 -7.70 -5.74 -21.04
N ARG A 180 -8.18 -5.37 -22.22
CA ARG A 180 -7.52 -5.61 -23.50
C ARG A 180 -6.65 -4.41 -23.84
N SER A 181 -5.38 -4.65 -24.16
CA SER A 181 -4.43 -3.60 -24.47
C SER A 181 -3.28 -4.09 -25.34
N ARG A 182 -2.72 -3.17 -26.14
CA ARG A 182 -1.51 -3.39 -26.92
C ARG A 182 -0.24 -3.12 -26.12
N THR A 183 -0.36 -2.58 -24.90
CA THR A 183 0.77 -2.39 -23.99
C THR A 183 1.47 -3.74 -23.78
N GLY A 184 2.80 -3.82 -23.90
CA GLY A 184 3.55 -5.04 -23.60
C GLY A 184 3.68 -6.07 -24.73
N LEU A 185 3.05 -5.85 -25.90
CA LEU A 185 3.29 -6.66 -27.11
C LEU A 185 4.78 -6.73 -27.46
N ASP A 186 5.24 -7.88 -27.92
CA ASP A 186 6.64 -8.13 -28.31
C ASP A 186 7.67 -7.88 -27.19
N THR A 187 7.23 -7.87 -25.93
CA THR A 187 8.10 -7.78 -24.76
C THR A 187 8.03 -9.05 -23.91
N PHE A 188 8.75 -9.08 -22.79
CA PHE A 188 8.66 -10.20 -21.84
C PHE A 188 7.23 -10.45 -21.31
N LEU A 189 6.36 -9.42 -21.33
CA LEU A 189 4.96 -9.52 -20.92
C LEU A 189 4.07 -10.24 -21.93
N ASP A 190 4.51 -10.38 -23.17
CA ASP A 190 3.77 -11.10 -24.20
C ASP A 190 4.05 -12.60 -24.06
N PRO A 191 3.07 -13.45 -23.68
CA PRO A 191 3.30 -14.88 -23.51
C PRO A 191 3.73 -15.62 -24.78
N ARG A 192 3.61 -14.99 -25.97
CA ARG A 192 4.07 -15.58 -27.24
C ARG A 192 5.58 -15.56 -27.39
N CYS A 193 6.26 -14.61 -26.76
CA CYS A 193 7.71 -14.45 -26.87
C CYS A 193 8.44 -14.26 -25.53
N GLY A 194 7.70 -14.17 -24.42
CA GLY A 194 8.20 -13.94 -23.06
C GLY A 194 7.50 -14.80 -22.01
N SER A 195 7.82 -14.54 -20.74
CA SER A 195 7.24 -15.27 -19.59
C SER A 195 5.84 -14.77 -19.20
N GLY A 196 5.38 -13.67 -19.79
CA GLY A 196 4.18 -12.96 -19.38
C GLY A 196 4.36 -12.24 -18.05
N SER A 197 3.33 -12.26 -17.22
CA SER A 197 3.34 -11.58 -15.92
C SER A 197 4.23 -12.25 -14.87
N ALA A 198 4.48 -13.56 -15.01
CA ALA A 198 5.21 -14.33 -14.01
C ALA A 198 6.71 -13.98 -14.04
N VAL A 199 7.21 -13.47 -12.91
CA VAL A 199 8.66 -13.33 -12.65
C VAL A 199 9.16 -14.57 -11.92
N PHE A 200 8.39 -15.02 -10.93
CA PHE A 200 8.55 -16.29 -10.25
C PHE A 200 7.16 -16.82 -9.94
N ASP A 201 6.80 -18.03 -10.37
CA ASP A 201 5.50 -18.60 -10.03
C ASP A 201 5.61 -20.12 -9.94
N ARG A 202 5.02 -20.68 -8.89
CA ARG A 202 5.08 -22.13 -8.61
C ARG A 202 4.01 -22.93 -9.34
N ASN A 203 2.95 -22.27 -9.79
CA ASN A 203 1.71 -22.92 -10.19
C ASN A 203 1.43 -22.78 -11.70
N GLY A 204 2.35 -22.19 -12.47
CA GLY A 204 2.18 -21.87 -13.88
C GLY A 204 1.11 -20.80 -14.15
N ALA A 205 0.74 -20.00 -13.15
CA ALA A 205 -0.26 -18.95 -13.29
C ALA A 205 0.29 -17.79 -14.15
N ASN A 206 -0.55 -17.27 -15.05
CA ASN A 206 -0.25 -16.07 -15.80
C ASN A 206 -1.45 -15.13 -15.79
N LEU A 207 -1.22 -13.87 -15.45
CA LEU A 207 -2.22 -12.80 -15.39
C LEU A 207 -2.33 -12.02 -16.70
N VAL A 208 -1.66 -12.50 -17.74
CA VAL A 208 -1.74 -11.97 -19.10
C VAL A 208 -1.82 -13.14 -20.09
N HIS A 209 -2.74 -13.03 -21.04
CA HIS A 209 -2.84 -13.94 -22.18
C HIS A 209 -2.89 -13.15 -23.50
N ALA A 210 -2.34 -13.72 -24.56
CA ALA A 210 -2.41 -13.10 -25.88
C ALA A 210 -3.73 -13.46 -26.57
N ASP A 211 -4.37 -12.46 -27.18
CA ASP A 211 -5.58 -12.62 -28.00
C ASP A 211 -5.42 -11.78 -29.27
N ALA A 212 -5.26 -12.45 -30.42
CA ALA A 212 -4.96 -11.82 -31.69
C ALA A 212 -3.81 -10.80 -31.60
N ASP A 213 -4.07 -9.51 -31.87
CA ASP A 213 -3.10 -8.42 -31.84
C ASP A 213 -3.12 -7.62 -30.53
N GLU A 214 -3.68 -8.18 -29.46
CA GLU A 214 -3.77 -7.59 -28.13
C GLU A 214 -3.31 -8.57 -27.03
N LEU A 215 -3.00 -7.99 -25.87
CA LEU A 215 -2.83 -8.71 -24.61
C LEU A 215 -4.04 -8.46 -23.72
N VAL A 216 -4.51 -9.52 -23.07
CA VAL A 216 -5.62 -9.48 -22.13
C VAL A 216 -5.06 -9.66 -20.74
N TYR A 217 -5.23 -8.65 -19.91
CA TYR A 217 -4.76 -8.59 -18.54
C TYR A 217 -5.87 -8.89 -17.56
N GLU A 218 -5.55 -9.59 -16.48
CA GLU A 218 -6.49 -9.94 -15.40
C GLU A 218 -5.87 -9.71 -14.02
N LEU A 219 -6.71 -9.48 -13.01
CA LEU A 219 -6.31 -9.42 -11.61
C LEU A 219 -7.28 -10.22 -10.75
N PRO A 220 -6.81 -10.86 -9.66
CA PRO A 220 -7.70 -11.47 -8.69
C PRO A 220 -8.63 -10.42 -8.08
N ALA A 221 -9.84 -10.85 -7.70
CA ALA A 221 -10.84 -9.98 -7.12
C ALA A 221 -10.39 -9.43 -5.76
N ILE A 222 -10.48 -8.12 -5.57
CA ILE A 222 -10.02 -7.47 -4.34
C ILE A 222 -10.99 -7.74 -3.18
N ASP A 223 -10.45 -8.21 -2.05
CA ASP A 223 -11.20 -8.45 -0.81
C ASP A 223 -11.06 -7.27 0.17
N VAL A 224 -9.85 -6.74 0.29
CA VAL A 224 -9.49 -5.67 1.24
C VAL A 224 -8.70 -4.58 0.54
N ALA A 225 -9.07 -3.32 0.75
CA ALA A 225 -8.31 -2.17 0.28
C ALA A 225 -7.79 -1.34 1.45
N LEU A 226 -6.49 -1.07 1.43
CA LEU A 226 -5.77 -0.24 2.40
C LEU A 226 -5.35 1.05 1.71
N PHE A 227 -5.70 2.21 2.28
CA PHE A 227 -5.25 3.49 1.76
C PHE A 227 -5.02 4.53 2.84
N CYS A 228 -4.22 5.54 2.49
CA CYS A 228 -3.96 6.67 3.36
C CYS A 228 -4.76 7.90 2.90
N GLY A 229 -5.50 8.49 3.83
CA GLY A 229 -6.14 9.79 3.69
C GLY A 229 -5.51 10.82 4.65
N ALA A 230 -5.67 12.10 4.36
CA ALA A 230 -5.23 13.14 5.28
C ALA A 230 -6.25 13.33 6.41
N TYR A 231 -7.53 13.35 6.04
CA TYR A 231 -8.62 13.65 6.96
C TYR A 231 -9.78 12.67 6.83
N ALA A 232 -10.53 12.57 7.92
CA ALA A 232 -11.62 11.67 8.10
C ALA A 232 -12.69 12.32 8.99
N ASP A 233 -13.95 12.27 8.59
CA ASP A 233 -15.07 12.71 9.43
C ASP A 233 -15.74 11.54 10.19
N PRO A 234 -16.64 11.83 11.17
CA PRO A 234 -17.37 10.82 11.94
C PRO A 234 -18.24 9.90 11.10
N GLN A 235 -18.72 10.38 9.94
CA GLN A 235 -19.60 9.66 9.04
C GLN A 235 -18.84 8.61 8.22
N GLY A 236 -17.51 8.66 8.19
CA GLY A 236 -16.70 7.73 7.43
C GLY A 236 -16.20 8.30 6.11
N ASN A 237 -16.50 9.56 5.79
CA ASN A 237 -15.95 10.20 4.59
C ASN A 237 -14.45 10.45 4.75
N VAL A 238 -13.67 10.07 3.74
CA VAL A 238 -12.23 10.33 3.71
C VAL A 238 -11.92 11.45 2.72
N TYR A 239 -11.19 12.44 3.20
CA TYR A 239 -10.76 13.58 2.41
C TYR A 239 -9.28 13.42 2.09
N LEU A 240 -8.97 13.62 0.81
CA LEU A 240 -7.63 13.49 0.27
C LEU A 240 -6.92 14.84 0.15
N THR A 241 -7.49 15.95 0.62
CA THR A 241 -6.81 17.27 0.61
C THR A 241 -5.46 17.14 1.33
N ASP A 242 -4.42 17.77 0.79
CA ASP A 242 -3.02 17.70 1.30
C ASP A 242 -2.34 16.31 1.26
N VAL A 243 -2.87 15.33 0.52
CA VAL A 243 -2.11 14.12 0.16
C VAL A 243 -1.47 14.26 -1.22
N HIS A 244 -0.21 13.90 -1.36
CA HIS A 244 0.53 14.02 -2.63
C HIS A 244 0.07 13.03 -3.72
N TYR A 245 -0.93 12.16 -3.46
CA TYR A 245 -1.25 11.03 -4.34
C TYR A 245 -2.74 10.63 -4.35
N HIS A 246 -3.59 11.43 -5.01
CA HIS A 246 -5.05 11.26 -4.95
C HIS A 246 -5.63 10.09 -5.77
N ARG A 247 -5.07 9.79 -6.96
CA ARG A 247 -5.75 8.95 -7.97
C ARG A 247 -5.77 7.45 -7.60
N LYS A 248 -4.67 6.87 -7.08
CA LYS A 248 -4.64 5.43 -6.76
C LYS A 248 -5.41 5.06 -5.49
N SER A 249 -5.47 5.95 -4.48
CA SER A 249 -6.27 5.70 -3.27
C SER A 249 -7.76 5.56 -3.61
N ARG A 250 -8.27 6.40 -4.52
CA ARG A 250 -9.66 6.32 -5.02
C ARG A 250 -9.94 5.04 -5.81
N ILE A 251 -8.98 4.61 -6.64
CA ILE A 251 -9.18 3.46 -7.53
C ILE A 251 -9.24 2.16 -6.73
N GLY A 252 -8.32 1.96 -5.78
CA GLY A 252 -8.34 0.79 -4.88
C GLY A 252 -9.62 0.68 -4.04
N GLU A 253 -10.12 1.81 -3.54
CA GLU A 253 -11.38 1.88 -2.79
C GLU A 253 -12.60 1.48 -3.65
N ARG A 254 -12.72 2.01 -4.87
CA ARG A 254 -13.84 1.69 -5.78
C ARG A 254 -13.89 0.21 -6.10
N GLY A 255 -12.74 -0.40 -6.39
CA GLY A 255 -12.63 -1.84 -6.68
C GLY A 255 -13.15 -2.71 -5.53
N ALA A 256 -12.77 -2.41 -4.29
CA ALA A 256 -13.19 -3.17 -3.11
C ALA A 256 -14.69 -3.00 -2.76
N ARG A 257 -15.32 -1.88 -3.16
CA ARG A 257 -16.75 -1.62 -2.88
C ARG A 257 -17.71 -2.41 -3.73
N GLN A 258 -17.50 -2.48 -5.04
CA GLN A 258 -18.44 -3.17 -5.92
C GLN A 258 -18.63 -4.63 -5.53
N ARG A 259 -17.55 -5.29 -5.09
CA ARG A 259 -17.64 -6.68 -4.67
C ARG A 259 -18.49 -6.88 -3.41
N ARG A 260 -18.53 -5.90 -2.50
CA ARG A 260 -19.52 -5.90 -1.40
C ARG A 260 -20.95 -5.85 -1.95
N ALA A 261 -21.21 -4.98 -2.93
CA ALA A 261 -22.54 -4.83 -3.52
C ALA A 261 -22.99 -6.10 -4.27
N CYS A 262 -22.08 -6.80 -4.94
CA CYS A 262 -22.38 -8.05 -5.65
C CYS A 262 -22.66 -9.23 -4.69
N HIS A 263 -21.97 -9.32 -3.54
CA HIS A 263 -22.22 -10.37 -2.55
C HIS A 263 -23.44 -10.09 -1.66
N GLY A 264 -23.86 -8.83 -1.52
CA GLY A 264 -25.09 -8.47 -0.79
C GLY A 264 -26.40 -9.00 -1.39
N ARG A 265 -26.37 -9.59 -2.60
CA ARG A 265 -27.54 -10.22 -3.24
C ARG A 265 -27.65 -11.73 -3.02
N GLY A 266 -26.70 -12.37 -2.31
CA GLY A 266 -26.73 -13.81 -2.06
C GLY A 266 -26.25 -14.18 -0.65
N GLY A 267 -27.20 -14.57 0.21
CA GLY A 267 -26.93 -15.36 1.42
C GLY A 267 -26.37 -14.62 2.64
N ARG A 268 -27.07 -14.74 3.77
CA ARG A 268 -26.61 -14.35 5.11
C ARG A 268 -25.39 -15.19 5.54
N HIS A 269 -24.18 -14.81 5.15
CA HIS A 269 -22.92 -15.16 5.83
C HIS A 269 -21.71 -14.52 5.12
N ASP A 270 -21.44 -13.23 5.33
CA ASP A 270 -20.05 -12.71 5.33
C ASP A 270 -19.99 -11.26 5.85
N ARG A 271 -19.60 -11.07 7.12
CA ARG A 271 -19.37 -9.75 7.73
C ARG A 271 -17.86 -9.42 7.76
N GLY A 272 -17.12 -9.70 6.69
CA GLY A 272 -15.64 -9.69 6.71
C GLY A 272 -14.93 -9.01 5.55
N ARG A 273 -15.50 -7.97 4.92
CA ARG A 273 -14.84 -7.25 3.81
C ARG A 273 -14.70 -5.80 4.21
N SER A 274 -13.49 -5.23 4.13
CA SER A 274 -13.17 -3.94 4.76
C SER A 274 -12.40 -3.04 3.81
N VAL A 275 -12.91 -1.82 3.64
CA VAL A 275 -12.23 -0.70 2.98
C VAL A 275 -11.66 0.09 4.14
N LEU A 276 -10.34 0.03 4.34
CA LEU A 276 -9.70 0.56 5.53
C LEU A 276 -8.84 1.77 5.15
N ALA A 277 -9.09 2.89 5.82
CA ALA A 277 -8.31 4.12 5.66
C ALA A 277 -7.51 4.43 6.91
N GLU A 278 -6.25 4.79 6.74
CA GLU A 278 -5.40 5.41 7.75
C GLU A 278 -5.45 6.92 7.57
N SER A 279 -5.78 7.67 8.64
CA SER A 279 -5.76 9.14 8.61
C SER A 279 -4.54 9.68 9.35
N ALA A 280 -3.65 10.36 8.63
CA ALA A 280 -2.51 11.07 9.23
C ALA A 280 -2.92 12.51 9.54
N GLY A 281 -3.45 12.75 10.75
CA GLY A 281 -3.90 14.08 11.15
C GLY A 281 -2.79 15.15 11.06
N ARG A 282 -3.01 16.19 10.26
CA ARG A 282 -2.29 17.46 10.38
C ARG A 282 -3.30 18.61 10.44
N ASN A 283 -3.19 19.46 11.45
CA ASN A 283 -4.05 20.63 11.66
C ASN A 283 -4.31 21.43 10.37
N ALA A 284 -5.59 21.55 9.99
CA ALA A 284 -6.06 22.61 9.11
C ALA A 284 -7.32 23.24 9.73
N ARG A 285 -7.18 24.42 10.36
CA ARG A 285 -8.33 25.28 10.67
C ARG A 285 -8.62 26.11 9.42
N ARG A 286 -9.78 25.89 8.80
CA ARG A 286 -10.38 26.87 7.88
C ARG A 286 -11.90 26.90 8.07
N GLY A 287 -12.43 28.05 8.48
CA GLY A 287 -13.83 28.40 8.30
C GLY A 287 -14.88 27.58 9.09
N GLY A 288 -14.88 27.68 10.42
CA GLY A 288 -16.15 27.76 11.17
C GLY A 288 -17.07 26.54 11.32
N ARG A 289 -16.71 25.31 10.91
CA ARG A 289 -17.49 24.11 11.29
C ARG A 289 -16.60 22.91 11.64
N GLU A 290 -16.83 22.43 12.87
CA GLU A 290 -16.50 21.15 13.53
C GLU A 290 -15.08 20.57 13.49
N SER A 291 -14.66 20.13 14.67
CA SER A 291 -13.31 19.81 15.10
C SER A 291 -12.76 18.50 14.53
N VAL A 292 -11.70 18.59 13.72
CA VAL A 292 -10.82 17.46 13.40
C VAL A 292 -9.64 17.49 14.37
N GLN A 293 -9.51 16.42 15.18
CA GLN A 293 -8.51 16.32 16.24
C GLN A 293 -7.13 15.88 15.72
N ARG A 294 -6.12 16.28 16.49
CA ARG A 294 -4.69 16.11 16.27
C ARG A 294 -4.28 14.64 16.44
N ALA A 295 -3.87 14.00 15.35
CA ALA A 295 -3.02 12.81 15.44
C ALA A 295 -1.57 13.29 15.48
N ASP A 296 -0.82 12.92 16.51
CA ASP A 296 0.64 13.09 16.48
C ASP A 296 1.21 12.20 15.37
N HIS A 297 2.36 12.59 14.79
CA HIS A 297 3.02 11.92 13.66
C HIS A 297 3.30 10.40 13.80
N HIS A 298 2.89 9.78 14.91
CA HIS A 298 3.21 8.40 15.29
C HIS A 298 1.98 7.52 15.59
N GLY A 299 0.78 8.08 15.70
CA GLY A 299 -0.47 7.34 15.84
C GLY A 299 -1.41 7.68 14.69
N ALA A 300 -2.02 6.68 14.07
CA ALA A 300 -2.98 6.90 13.01
C ALA A 300 -4.24 6.11 13.31
N ALA A 301 -5.37 6.82 13.40
CA ALA A 301 -6.65 6.17 13.56
C ALA A 301 -7.02 5.50 12.24
N VAL A 302 -7.45 4.25 12.33
CA VAL A 302 -7.93 3.50 11.18
C VAL A 302 -9.46 3.53 11.17
N LYS A 303 -10.06 3.56 9.99
CA LYS A 303 -11.52 3.43 9.90
C LYS A 303 -12.00 2.63 8.70
N THR A 304 -13.23 2.14 8.80
CA THR A 304 -13.97 1.64 7.65
C THR A 304 -14.55 2.80 6.84
N VAL A 305 -14.49 2.73 5.51
CA VAL A 305 -14.90 3.83 4.62
C VAL A 305 -16.17 3.49 3.85
N GLU A 306 -17.16 4.39 3.96
CA GLU A 306 -18.43 4.33 3.25
C GLU A 306 -18.50 5.26 2.03
N ASP A 307 -17.80 6.42 2.00
CA ASP A 307 -17.60 7.28 0.81
C ASP A 307 -16.23 8.02 0.78
N VAL A 308 -15.59 8.16 -0.39
CA VAL A 308 -14.51 9.15 -0.63
C VAL A 308 -15.10 10.24 -1.51
N LEU A 309 -15.36 11.39 -0.89
CA LEU A 309 -15.92 12.53 -1.60
C LEU A 309 -14.85 13.19 -2.47
N PRO A 310 -15.18 13.56 -3.73
CA PRO A 310 -14.28 14.34 -4.54
C PRO A 310 -14.22 15.78 -4.05
N GLY A 311 -13.09 16.15 -3.45
CA GLY A 311 -12.52 17.50 -3.48
C GLY A 311 -13.22 18.60 -2.68
N TRP A 312 -12.45 19.24 -1.82
CA TRP A 312 -12.31 20.71 -1.81
C TRP A 312 -10.83 21.02 -2.04
#